data_AF-A0A846EJ07-F1
#
_entry.id   AF-A0A846EJ07-F1
#
_cell.length_a   1.000
_cell.length_b   1.000
_cell.length_c   1.000
_cell.angle_alpha   90.00
_cell.angle_beta   90.00
_cell.angle_gamma   90.00
#
_symmetry.space_group_name_H-M   'P 1'
#
loop_
_entity.id
_entity.type
_entity.pdbx_description
1 polymer ?
#
loop_
_entity_poly.entity_id
_entity_poly.type
_entity_poly.pdbx_seq_one_letter_code
_entity_poly.pdbx_strand_id
1 'polypeptide(L)'
;MTNTYTVEINHQGTTHNLQVPGNETVLSVAEKAGLDLPASCHAGVCTTCAALITEGKVDQSEGMGVSPELQEQGYALLCVAKPLSDLKIETEKEEVVYQKQFGKD
;
A
#
# COMPACT_ATOMS: atom_id res chain seq x y z
N MET A 1 16.80 -6.43 15.84
CA MET A 1 16.20 -5.08 15.74
C MET A 1 15.64 -4.97 14.34
N THR A 2 14.36 -4.65 14.20
CA THR A 2 13.77 -4.44 12.87
C THR A 2 14.08 -3.03 12.41
N ASN A 3 14.48 -2.85 11.15
CA ASN A 3 14.63 -1.52 10.57
C ASN A 3 13.27 -0.81 10.57
N THR A 4 13.29 0.51 10.73
CA THR A 4 12.11 1.38 10.62
C THR A 4 12.34 2.32 9.46
N TYR A 5 11.30 2.55 8.67
CA TYR A 5 11.36 3.36 7.47
C TYR A 5 10.36 4.51 7.56
N THR A 6 10.72 5.64 6.93
CA THR A 6 9.82 6.77 6.79
C THR A 6 8.90 6.51 5.60
N VAL A 7 7.59 6.57 5.86
CA VAL A 7 6.56 6.38 4.84
C VAL A 7 5.77 7.68 4.73
N GLU A 8 5.95 8.36 3.62
CA GLU A 8 5.16 9.54 3.24
C GLU A 8 3.92 9.08 2.47
N ILE A 9 2.74 9.38 3.03
CA ILE A 9 1.44 8.96 2.52
C ILE A 9 0.68 10.19 2.03
N ASN A 10 0.43 10.26 0.73
CA ASN A 10 -0.53 11.21 0.16
C ASN A 10 -1.92 10.57 0.15
N HIS A 11 -2.81 11.10 0.99
CA HIS A 11 -4.18 10.66 1.15
C HIS A 11 -5.15 11.85 1.10
N GLN A 12 -6.12 11.83 0.18
CA GLN A 12 -7.11 12.91 0.02
C GLN A 12 -6.48 14.32 -0.12
N GLY A 13 -5.31 14.40 -0.77
CA GLY A 13 -4.56 15.65 -0.95
C GLY A 13 -3.80 16.15 0.28
N THR A 14 -3.77 15.38 1.37
CA THR A 14 -2.98 15.65 2.57
C THR A 14 -1.81 14.68 2.66
N THR A 15 -0.63 15.19 3.01
CA THR A 15 0.57 14.39 3.23
C THR A 15 0.74 14.05 4.70
N HIS A 16 0.86 12.76 5.00
CA HIS A 16 1.15 12.21 6.32
C HIS A 16 2.51 11.54 6.32
N ASN A 17 3.27 11.65 7.41
CA ASN A 17 4.56 10.97 7.55
C ASN A 17 4.50 10.02 8.74
N LEU A 18 4.73 8.74 8.49
CA LEU A 18 4.71 7.68 9.50
C LEU A 18 6.06 6.97 9.59
N GLN A 19 6.37 6.46 10.77
CA GLN A 19 7.52 5.59 11.01
C GLN A 19 7.01 4.14 11.04
N VAL A 20 7.34 3.36 10.00
CA VAL A 20 6.80 2.01 9.81
C VAL A 20 7.93 0.98 9.98
N PRO A 21 7.84 0.09 10.99
CA PRO A 21 8.76 -1.03 11.12
C PRO A 21 8.68 -1.96 9.91
N GLY A 22 9.82 -2.47 9.42
CA GLY A 22 9.89 -3.38 8.27
C GLY A 22 9.22 -4.75 8.47
N ASN A 23 8.74 -5.04 9.69
CA ASN A 23 7.96 -6.24 10.02
C ASN A 23 6.47 -5.95 10.22
N GLU A 24 6.03 -4.70 10.06
CA GLU A 24 4.64 -4.29 10.11
C GLU A 24 4.17 -3.79 8.75
N THR A 25 2.86 -3.87 8.50
CA THR A 25 2.27 -3.39 7.26
C THR A 25 2.00 -1.89 7.35
N VAL A 26 2.07 -1.20 6.22
CA VAL A 26 1.80 0.24 6.15
C VAL A 26 0.40 0.57 6.68
N LEU A 27 -0.62 -0.24 6.32
CA LEU A 27 -1.98 -0.04 6.78
C LEU A 27 -2.12 -0.16 8.30
N SER A 28 -1.55 -1.20 8.91
CA SER A 28 -1.60 -1.42 10.37
C SER A 28 -1.02 -0.24 11.14
N VAL A 29 0.11 0.32 10.67
CA VAL A 29 0.72 1.49 11.32
C VAL A 29 -0.09 2.77 11.08
N ALA A 30 -0.68 2.94 9.89
CA ALA A 30 -1.57 4.06 9.60
C ALA A 30 -2.81 4.07 10.53
N GLU A 31 -3.47 2.92 10.69
CA GLU A 31 -4.63 2.78 11.59
C GLU A 31 -4.27 3.09 13.05
N LYS A 32 -3.13 2.57 13.54
CA LYS A 32 -2.63 2.87 14.90
C LYS A 32 -2.32 4.35 15.09
N ALA A 33 -1.92 5.04 14.02
CA ALA A 33 -1.68 6.49 14.02
C ALA A 33 -2.97 7.32 13.85
N GLY A 34 -4.13 6.67 13.71
CA GLY A 34 -5.42 7.34 13.50
C GLY A 34 -5.63 7.85 12.07
N LEU A 35 -4.82 7.39 11.11
CA LEU A 35 -5.02 7.67 9.68
C LEU A 35 -5.92 6.58 9.10
N ASP A 36 -7.16 6.94 8.82
CA ASP A 36 -8.15 6.06 8.21
C ASP A 36 -7.87 5.93 6.71
N LEU A 37 -7.43 4.75 6.27
CA LEU A 37 -7.16 4.44 4.87
C LEU A 37 -8.19 3.42 4.36
N PRO A 38 -8.60 3.48 3.09
CA PRO A 38 -9.54 2.52 2.53
C PRO A 38 -9.05 1.08 2.68
N ALA A 39 -9.83 0.24 3.37
CA ALA A 39 -9.53 -1.17 3.55
C ALA A 39 -10.82 -1.99 3.72
N SER A 40 -10.76 -3.28 3.39
CA SER A 40 -11.90 -4.19 3.53
C SER A 40 -11.46 -5.57 4.04
N CYS A 41 -10.79 -6.38 3.21
CA CYS A 41 -10.50 -7.78 3.57
C CYS A 41 -9.33 -7.97 4.56
N HIS A 42 -8.38 -7.02 4.61
CA HIS A 42 -7.14 -7.11 5.39
C HIS A 42 -6.28 -8.38 5.14
N ALA A 43 -6.52 -9.06 4.03
CA ALA A 43 -5.90 -10.35 3.70
C ALA A 43 -5.17 -10.33 2.35
N GLY A 44 -4.95 -9.15 1.76
CA GLY A 44 -4.24 -9.01 0.48
C GLY A 44 -4.99 -9.60 -0.72
N VAL A 45 -6.31 -9.79 -0.63
CA VAL A 45 -7.13 -10.41 -1.70
C VAL A 45 -8.06 -9.44 -2.44
N CYS A 46 -8.53 -8.38 -1.79
CA CYS A 46 -9.32 -7.32 -2.43
C CYS A 46 -8.41 -6.15 -2.87
N THR A 47 -8.98 -5.21 -3.61
CA THR A 47 -8.25 -4.03 -4.14
C THR A 47 -8.50 -2.74 -3.37
N THR A 48 -9.33 -2.74 -2.32
CA THR A 48 -9.69 -1.53 -1.55
C THR A 48 -8.51 -0.77 -0.95
N CYS A 49 -7.51 -1.48 -0.43
CA CYS A 49 -6.30 -0.87 0.10
C CYS A 49 -5.20 -0.61 -0.95
N ALA A 50 -5.58 -0.56 -2.24
CA ALA A 50 -4.63 -0.31 -3.31
C ALA A 50 -4.06 1.11 -3.25
N ALA A 51 -2.75 1.18 -3.38
CA ALA A 51 -1.97 2.40 -3.48
C ALA A 51 -0.91 2.26 -4.57
N LEU A 52 -0.33 3.39 -4.98
CA LEU A 52 0.82 3.46 -5.86
C LEU A 52 2.05 3.84 -5.05
N ILE A 53 3.09 3.01 -5.09
CA ILE A 53 4.42 3.33 -4.56
C ILE A 53 5.15 4.17 -5.59
N THR A 54 5.23 5.48 -5.36
CA THR A 54 5.92 6.42 -6.27
C THR A 54 7.42 6.48 -6.02
N GLU A 55 7.85 6.12 -4.80
CA GLU A 55 9.26 6.01 -4.43
C GLU A 55 9.45 4.89 -3.40
N GLY A 56 10.56 4.15 -3.49
CA GLY A 56 10.90 3.09 -2.56
C GLY A 56 10.42 1.70 -2.97
N LYS A 57 10.50 0.74 -2.04
CA LYS A 57 10.15 -0.67 -2.27
C LYS A 57 9.42 -1.28 -1.08
N VAL A 58 8.47 -2.15 -1.38
CA VAL A 58 7.73 -2.94 -0.40
C VAL A 58 7.91 -4.43 -0.66
N ASP A 59 7.84 -5.22 0.41
CA ASP A 59 7.51 -6.64 0.34
C ASP A 59 6.00 -6.78 0.45
N GLN A 60 5.38 -7.32 -0.60
CA GLN A 60 3.96 -7.68 -0.62
C GLN A 60 3.76 -9.10 -1.14
N SER A 61 4.71 -10.00 -0.86
CA SER A 61 4.67 -11.40 -1.29
C SER A 61 3.43 -12.18 -0.82
N GLU A 62 2.76 -11.70 0.24
CA GLU A 62 1.49 -12.23 0.75
C GLU A 62 0.26 -11.75 -0.04
N GLY A 63 0.41 -10.76 -0.94
CA GLY A 63 -0.68 -10.17 -1.72
C GLY A 63 -1.02 -10.97 -2.97
N MET A 64 -2.31 -11.30 -3.13
CA MET A 64 -2.86 -11.99 -4.30
C MET A 64 -3.87 -11.15 -5.10
N GLY A 65 -4.38 -10.07 -4.51
CA GLY A 65 -5.41 -9.19 -5.10
C GLY A 65 -4.88 -8.22 -6.16
N VAL A 66 -3.55 -8.10 -6.29
CA VAL A 66 -2.89 -7.28 -7.31
C VAL A 66 -1.99 -8.14 -8.20
N SER A 67 -2.15 -8.05 -9.52
CA SER A 67 -1.41 -8.88 -10.47
C SER A 67 0.07 -8.51 -10.52
N PRO A 68 0.98 -9.47 -10.81
CA PRO A 68 2.42 -9.20 -10.87
C PRO A 68 2.79 -8.02 -11.77
N GLU A 69 2.11 -7.84 -12.91
CA GLU A 69 2.36 -6.74 -13.84
C GLU A 69 2.01 -5.37 -13.24
N LEU A 70 0.99 -5.30 -12.38
CA LEU A 70 0.67 -4.08 -11.65
C LEU A 70 1.61 -3.86 -10.46
N GLN A 71 2.08 -4.93 -9.82
CA GLN A 71 3.13 -4.82 -8.80
C GLN A 71 4.42 -4.20 -9.37
N GLU A 72 4.81 -4.61 -10.58
CA GLU A 72 5.95 -4.03 -11.30
C GLU A 72 5.74 -2.55 -11.67
N GLN A 73 4.49 -2.12 -11.87
CA GLN A 73 4.12 -0.72 -12.08
C GLN A 73 4.08 0.09 -10.77
N GLY A 74 4.41 -0.53 -9.63
CA GLY A 74 4.42 0.11 -8.31
C GLY A 74 3.08 0.03 -7.57
N TYR A 75 2.06 -0.65 -8.09
CA TYR A 75 0.82 -0.82 -7.34
C TYR A 75 1.00 -1.85 -6.21
N ALA A 76 0.51 -1.50 -5.04
CA ALA A 76 0.63 -2.34 -3.86
C ALA A 76 -0.65 -2.34 -3.02
N LEU A 77 -0.85 -3.42 -2.26
CA LEU A 77 -1.92 -3.56 -1.28
C LEU A 77 -1.40 -3.22 0.11
N LEU A 78 -1.76 -2.06 0.66
CA LEU A 78 -1.18 -1.56 1.92
C LEU A 78 -1.44 -2.48 3.12
N CYS A 79 -2.49 -3.31 3.07
CA CYS A 79 -2.81 -4.27 4.13
C CYS A 79 -1.78 -5.39 4.30
N VAL A 80 -0.97 -5.67 3.27
CA VAL A 80 0.08 -6.70 3.28
C VAL A 80 1.46 -6.15 2.90
N ALA A 81 1.54 -4.87 2.49
CA ALA A 81 2.79 -4.23 2.11
C ALA A 81 3.63 -3.85 3.34
N LYS A 82 4.80 -4.48 3.46
CA LYS A 82 5.82 -4.18 4.48
C LYS A 82 6.95 -3.37 3.82
N PRO A 83 7.41 -2.24 4.38
CA PRO A 83 8.44 -1.42 3.76
C PRO A 83 9.81 -2.12 3.78
N LEU A 84 10.53 -2.02 2.66
CA LEU A 84 11.94 -2.44 2.52
C LEU A 84 12.89 -1.23 2.38
N SER A 85 12.34 -0.03 2.24
CA SER A 85 13.03 1.26 2.21
C SER A 85 12.07 2.35 2.68
N ASP A 86 12.56 3.59 2.77
CA ASP A 86 11.67 4.75 2.83
C ASP A 86 10.76 4.77 1.60
N LEU A 87 9.51 5.22 1.78
CA LEU A 87 8.45 5.16 0.79
C LEU A 87 7.81 6.53 0.56
N LYS A 88 7.39 6.76 -0.68
CA LYS A 88 6.31 7.71 -1.01
C LYS A 88 5.17 6.96 -1.65
N ILE A 89 3.97 7.15 -1.12
CA ILE A 89 2.79 6.42 -1.58
C ILE A 89 1.63 7.37 -1.87
N GLU A 90 0.88 7.06 -2.93
CA GLU A 90 -0.41 7.67 -3.23
C GLU A 90 -1.52 6.65 -3.01
N THR A 91 -2.47 6.96 -2.13
CA THR A 91 -3.60 6.06 -1.83
C THR A 91 -4.71 6.18 -2.87
N GLU A 92 -5.87 5.55 -2.61
CA GLU A 92 -7.09 5.71 -3.40
C GLU A 92 -6.95 5.20 -4.85
N LYS A 93 -6.17 4.13 -5.04
CA LYS A 93 -5.94 3.52 -6.36
C LYS A 93 -6.82 2.30 -6.63
N GLU A 94 -7.83 2.03 -5.80
CA GLU A 94 -8.73 0.88 -5.96
C GLU A 94 -9.35 0.82 -7.36
N GLU A 95 -10.00 1.91 -7.80
CA GLU A 95 -10.65 1.95 -9.12
C GLU A 95 -9.63 1.75 -10.25
N VAL A 96 -8.46 2.38 -10.15
CA VAL A 96 -7.41 2.26 -11.16
C VAL A 96 -6.89 0.82 -11.26
N VAL A 97 -6.63 0.17 -10.13
CA VAL A 97 -6.20 -1.24 -10.07
C VAL A 97 -7.30 -2.15 -10.58
N TYR A 98 -8.55 -1.92 -10.17
CA TYR A 98 -9.70 -2.71 -10.61
C TYR A 98 -9.87 -2.65 -12.13
N GLN A 99 -9.86 -1.45 -12.72
CA GLN A 99 -9.99 -1.27 -14.17
C GLN A 99 -8.83 -1.91 -14.93
N LYS A 100 -7.59 -1.71 -14.48
CA LYS A 100 -6.41 -2.31 -15.14
C LYS A 100 -6.41 -3.84 -15.09
N GLN A 101 -6.96 -4.46 -14.05
CA GLN A 101 -7.00 -5.92 -13.89
C GLN A 101 -8.22 -6.59 -14.51
N PHE A 102 -9.40 -6.00 -14.30
CA PHE A 102 -10.68 -6.65 -14.56
C PHE A 102 -11.52 -5.93 -15.61
N GLY A 103 -11.25 -4.65 -15.88
CA GLY A 103 -11.98 -3.81 -16.84
C GLY A 103 -11.63 -4.08 -18.30
N LYS A 104 -11.35 -5.34 -18.66
CA LYS A 104 -11.18 -5.73 -20.06
C LYS A 104 -12.55 -5.74 -20.75
N ASP A 105 -12.86 -4.66 -21.46
CA ASP A 105 -13.67 -4.71 -22.68
C ASP A 105 -12.82 -5.21 -23.87
#